data_AF-A0A2H9NBM2-F1
#
_entry.id   AF-A0A2H9NBM2-F1
#
_cell.length_a   1.000
_cell.length_b   1.000
_cell.length_c   1.000
_cell.angle_alpha   90.00
_cell.angle_beta   90.00
_cell.angle_gamma   90.00
#
_symmetry.space_group_name_H-M   'P 1'
#
loop_
_entity.id
_entity.type
_entity.pdbx_description
1 polymer ?
#
loop_
_entity_poly.entity_id
_entity_poly.type
_entity_poly.pdbx_seq_one_letter_code
_entity_poly.pdbx_strand_id
1 'polypeptide(L)'
;MLVTLYLDKIFNPQSVAIVGASDEEGTVGYALMKNFTEHGFEGKIYPVNIRKTEIFRLKSLPNRRPNSGTRRPRNNRHSSQPFQT
;
A
#
# COMPACT_ATOMS: atom_id res chain seq x y z
N MET A 1 10.49 35.51 -2.42
CA MET A 1 11.12 34.18 -2.54
C MET A 1 10.11 33.13 -2.08
N LEU A 2 9.44 32.42 -2.99
CA LEU A 2 8.32 31.51 -2.66
C LEU A 2 8.18 30.29 -3.60
N VAL A 3 9.26 29.87 -4.26
CA VAL A 3 9.19 28.84 -5.31
C VAL A 3 9.49 27.42 -4.80
N THR A 4 10.13 27.25 -3.64
CA THR A 4 10.67 25.94 -3.21
C THR A 4 9.80 25.12 -2.27
N LEU A 5 8.78 25.69 -1.62
CA LEU A 5 7.94 24.96 -0.64
C LEU A 5 7.23 23.72 -1.22
N TYR A 6 6.92 23.73 -2.53
CA TYR A 6 6.21 22.61 -3.16
C TYR A 6 7.08 21.37 -3.38
N LEU A 7 8.41 21.51 -3.49
CA LEU A 7 9.32 20.40 -3.75
C LEU A 7 10.01 19.88 -2.49
N ASP A 8 9.89 20.60 -1.37
CA ASP A 8 10.51 20.21 -0.11
C ASP A 8 10.09 18.79 0.32
N LYS A 9 8.84 18.40 0.07
CA LYS A 9 8.35 17.04 0.34
C LYS A 9 8.99 15.94 -0.51
N ILE A 10 9.58 16.29 -1.65
CA ILE A 10 10.25 15.33 -2.55
C ILE A 10 11.72 15.19 -2.15
N PHE A 11 12.39 16.29 -1.83
CA PHE A 11 13.82 16.29 -1.49
C PHE A 11 14.10 16.02 -0.01
N ASN A 12 13.20 16.42 0.89
CA ASN A 12 13.32 16.24 2.34
C ASN A 12 12.08 15.52 2.95
N PRO A 13 11.70 14.32 2.46
CA PRO A 13 10.54 13.62 3.00
C PRO A 13 10.80 13.11 4.42
N GLN A 14 9.84 13.32 5.33
CA GLN A 14 9.87 12.71 6.67
C GLN A 14 9.60 11.19 6.63
N SER A 15 8.98 10.71 5.56
CA SER A 15 8.72 9.29 5.33
C SER A 15 8.50 8.99 3.85
N VAL A 16 8.75 7.75 3.46
CA VAL A 16 8.53 7.24 2.11
C VAL A 16 7.79 5.91 2.13
N ALA A 17 6.89 5.71 1.17
CA ALA A 17 6.26 4.42 0.91
C ALA A 17 6.80 3.84 -0.39
N ILE A 18 7.42 2.65 -0.33
CA ILE A 18 8.03 2.00 -1.49
C ILE A 18 7.05 0.96 -2.04
N VAL A 19 6.31 1.35 -3.09
CA VAL A 19 5.37 0.47 -3.79
C VAL A 19 6.12 -0.49 -4.69
N GLY A 20 5.89 -1.80 -4.51
CA GLY A 20 6.70 -2.82 -5.18
C GLY A 20 8.03 -3.07 -4.47
N ALA A 21 8.14 -2.70 -3.19
CA ALA A 21 9.27 -3.06 -2.34
C ALA A 21 9.54 -4.57 -2.43
N SER A 22 10.82 -4.94 -2.42
CA SER A 22 11.27 -6.32 -2.48
C SER A 22 12.62 -6.46 -1.77
N ASP A 23 12.90 -7.65 -1.26
CA ASP A 23 14.21 -8.11 -0.77
C ASP A 23 14.85 -9.10 -1.76
N GLU A 24 14.27 -9.29 -2.94
CA GLU A 24 14.84 -10.11 -4.03
C GLU A 24 15.83 -9.29 -4.86
N GLU A 25 17.10 -9.71 -4.82
CA GLU A 25 18.17 -9.11 -5.60
C GLU A 25 17.85 -9.07 -7.10
N GLY A 26 18.29 -8.00 -7.75
CA GLY A 26 18.03 -7.76 -9.18
C GLY A 26 16.67 -7.13 -9.49
N THR A 27 15.76 -7.00 -8.51
CA THR A 27 14.51 -6.26 -8.70
C THR A 27 14.68 -4.75 -8.46
N VAL A 28 13.86 -3.93 -9.13
CA VAL A 28 13.82 -2.47 -8.88
C VAL A 28 13.43 -2.18 -7.43
N GLY A 29 12.49 -2.95 -6.88
CA GLY A 29 12.06 -2.84 -5.48
C GLY A 29 13.20 -3.05 -4.50
N TYR A 30 14.08 -4.02 -4.77
CA TYR A 30 15.29 -4.26 -3.97
C TYR A 30 16.27 -3.09 -4.06
N ALA A 31 16.55 -2.57 -5.25
CA ALA A 31 17.45 -1.44 -5.42
C ALA A 31 16.95 -0.20 -4.64
N LEU A 32 15.64 0.07 -4.69
CA LEU A 32 15.04 1.16 -3.91
C LEU A 32 15.14 0.90 -2.40
N MET A 33 14.76 -0.29 -1.93
CA MET A 33 14.86 -0.64 -0.50
C MET A 33 16.29 -0.47 -0.01
N LYS A 34 17.27 -1.04 -0.72
CA LYS A 34 18.70 -0.95 -0.40
C LYS A 34 19.19 0.50 -0.33
N ASN A 35 18.80 1.33 -1.30
CA ASN A 35 19.16 2.75 -1.31
C ASN A 35 18.64 3.46 -0.05
N PHE A 36 17.37 3.29 0.29
CA PHE A 36 16.78 3.96 1.44
C PHE A 36 17.26 3.38 2.79
N THR A 37 17.49 2.07 2.90
CA THR A 37 17.89 1.47 4.19
C THR A 37 19.39 1.55 4.47
N GLU A 38 20.24 1.57 3.44
CA GLU A 38 21.70 1.51 3.62
C GLU A 38 22.41 2.84 3.38
N HIS A 39 21.79 3.80 2.67
CA HIS A 39 22.44 5.05 2.27
C HIS A 39 21.93 6.29 3.03
N GLY A 40 21.57 6.11 4.31
CA GLY A 40 21.40 7.22 5.25
C GLY A 40 20.07 7.98 5.18
N PHE A 41 18.99 7.36 4.68
CA PHE A 41 17.66 7.96 4.83
C PHE A 41 17.18 7.83 6.29
N GLU A 42 17.07 8.95 6.98
CA GLU A 42 16.69 8.99 8.40
C GLU A 42 15.16 8.96 8.62
N GLY A 43 14.39 9.18 7.55
CA GLY A 43 12.93 9.16 7.61
C GLY A 43 12.35 7.74 7.74
N LYS A 44 11.04 7.67 7.99
CA LYS A 44 10.36 6.37 8.12
C LYS A 44 10.16 5.71 6.76
N ILE A 45 10.51 4.42 6.66
CA ILE A 45 10.35 3.64 5.44
C ILE A 45 9.17 2.69 5.60
N TYR A 46 8.22 2.73 4.66
CA TYR A 46 7.06 1.85 4.61
C TYR A 46 7.11 0.98 3.36
N PRO A 47 7.53 -0.29 3.46
CA PRO A 47 7.48 -1.22 2.34
C PRO A 47 6.02 -1.51 2.00
N VAL A 48 5.70 -1.59 0.70
CA VAL A 48 4.36 -1.90 0.22
C VAL A 48 4.43 -3.03 -0.80
N ASN A 49 3.95 -4.21 -0.41
CA ASN A 49 3.97 -5.42 -1.22
C ASN A 49 2.72 -6.29 -0.95
N ILE A 50 2.10 -6.81 -2.02
CA ILE A 50 0.87 -7.64 -1.95
C ILE A 50 1.09 -9.09 -1.52
N ARG A 51 2.33 -9.58 -1.64
CA ARG A 51 2.75 -10.97 -1.43
C ARG A 51 3.54 -11.12 -0.13
N LYS A 52 4.50 -10.22 0.12
CA LYS A 52 5.38 -10.29 1.29
C LYS A 52 4.87 -9.39 2.42
N THR A 53 4.81 -9.95 3.63
CA THR A 53 4.40 -9.25 4.86
C THR A 53 5.57 -8.59 5.58
N GLU A 54 6.81 -8.91 5.20
CA GLU A 54 8.04 -8.34 5.73
C GLU A 54 9.09 -8.26 4.61
N ILE A 55 9.82 -7.14 4.56
CA ILE A 55 10.88 -6.85 3.59
C ILE A 55 11.97 -6.07 4.33
N PHE A 56 13.25 -6.50 4.25
CA PHE A 56 14.36 -5.87 5.00
C PHE A 56 14.08 -5.70 6.51
N ARG A 57 13.42 -6.69 7.14
CA ARG A 57 12.98 -6.66 8.56
C ARG A 57 11.96 -5.57 8.90
N LEU A 58 11.40 -4.91 7.89
CA LEU A 58 10.33 -3.93 8.03
C LEU A 58 9.00 -4.57 7.64
N LYS A 59 7.97 -4.30 8.45
CA LYS A 59 6.60 -4.77 8.17
C LYS A 59 6.10 -4.14 6.88
N SER A 60 5.71 -4.98 5.93
CA SER A 60 5.19 -4.57 4.63
C SER A 60 3.67 -4.42 4.67
N LEU A 61 3.17 -3.33 4.09
CA LEU A 61 1.75 -3.07 3.94
C LEU A 61 1.22 -3.73 2.66
N PRO A 62 0.06 -4.41 2.70
CA PRO A 62 -0.56 -4.95 1.50
C PRO A 62 -1.16 -3.82 0.64
N ASN A 63 -0.90 -3.85 -0.66
CA ASN A 63 -1.53 -2.95 -1.64
C ASN A 63 -2.55 -3.71 -2.51
N ARG A 64 -3.60 -4.23 -1.87
CA ARG A 64 -4.68 -4.90 -2.59
C ARG A 64 -5.76 -3.88 -2.91
N ARG A 65 -6.08 -3.72 -4.19
CA ARG A 65 -7.37 -3.10 -4.56
C ARG A 65 -8.47 -3.99 -4.01
N PRO A 66 -9.50 -3.44 -3.34
CA PRO A 66 -10.66 -4.23 -2.98
C PRO A 66 -11.26 -4.79 -4.28
N ASN A 67 -11.41 -6.11 -4.35
CA ASN A 67 -12.03 -6.76 -5.50
C ASN A 67 -13.41 -6.11 -5.73
N SER A 68 -13.62 -5.52 -6.91
CA SER A 68 -14.91 -4.95 -7.35
C SER A 68 -16.03 -6.00 -7.50
N GLY A 69 -15.75 -7.26 -7.14
CA GLY A 69 -16.62 -8.41 -7.28
C GLY A 69 -17.26 -8.91 -5.98
N THR A 70 -17.14 -8.21 -4.86
CA THR A 70 -17.94 -8.53 -3.66
C THR A 70 -19.40 -8.23 -3.98
N ARG A 71 -20.09 -9.19 -4.61
CA ARG A 71 -21.54 -9.17 -4.80
C ARG A 71 -22.14 -8.92 -3.42
N ARG A 72 -22.69 -7.72 -3.21
CA ARG A 72 -23.54 -7.44 -2.05
C ARG A 72 -24.56 -8.57 -1.96
N PRO A 73 -24.80 -9.18 -0.78
CA PRO A 73 -25.83 -10.19 -0.65
C PRO A 73 -27.15 -9.58 -1.15
N ARG A 74 -27.73 -10.21 -2.18
CA ARG A 74 -29.02 -9.82 -2.73
C ARG A 74 -30.06 -10.14 -1.67
N ASN A 75 -30.38 -9.15 -0.85
CA ASN A 75 -31.36 -9.27 0.21
C ASN A 75 -32.73 -9.50 -0.43
N ASN A 76 -33.19 -10.75 -0.44
CA ASN A 76 -34.49 -11.15 -0.98
C ASN A 76 -35.59 -10.71 0.01
N ARG A 77 -35.90 -9.41 0.01
CA ARG A 77 -37.17 -8.92 0.58
C ARG A 77 -38.24 -9.12 -0.46
N HIS A 78 -38.88 -10.28 -0.50
CA HIS A 78 -40.28 -10.44 -0.92
C HIS A 78 -40.89 -11.51 0.00
N SER A 79 -41.30 -11.05 1.18
CA SER A 79 -42.29 -11.69 2.01
C SER A 79 -43.64 -11.62 1.29
N SER A 80 -43.97 -12.66 0.53
CA SER A 80 -45.35 -12.90 0.11
C SER A 80 -46.08 -13.50 1.31
N GLN A 81 -46.88 -12.68 1.99
CA GLN A 81 -47.82 -13.19 2.99
C GLN A 81 -48.80 -14.17 2.32
N PRO A 82 -49.21 -15.26 2.97
CA PRO A 82 -50.30 -16.08 2.47
C PRO A 82 -51.61 -15.29 2.61
N PHE A 83 -52.33 -15.12 1.50
CA PHE A 83 -53.73 -14.71 1.51
C PHE A 83 -54.50 -15.71 2.38
N GLN A 84 -55.12 -15.23 3.44
CA GLN A 84 -56.10 -16.02 4.19
C GLN A 84 -57.34 -16.19 3.29
N THR A 85 -57.83 -17.42 3.17
CA THR A 85 -59.18 -17.75 2.71
C THR A 85 -59.82 -18.61 3.79
#